data_AF-A0A536GDK3-F1
#
_entry.id   AF-A0A536GDK3-F1
#
_cell.length_a   1.000
_cell.length_b   1.000
_cell.length_c   1.000
_cell.angle_alpha   90.00
_cell.angle_beta   90.00
_cell.angle_gamma   90.00
#
_symmetry.space_group_name_H-M   'P 1'
#
loop_
_entity.id
_entity.type
_entity.pdbx_description
1 polymer ?
#
loop_
_entity_poly.entity_id
_entity_poly.type
_entity_poly.pdbx_seq_one_letter_code
_entity_poly.pdbx_strand_id
1 'polypeptide(L)' 'MLDRVERVQVACDNCGTELVPNAAYCEKCGARTRRARRLVRLAIRVELVFFLLIVAMVAAFVWIYAAQK' A
#
# COMPACT_ATOMS: atom_id res chain seq x y z
N MET A 1 -20.19 -1.15 -5.41
CA MET A 1 -20.37 0.29 -5.73
C MET A 1 -19.88 1.18 -4.57
N LEU A 2 -18.68 0.95 -4.04
CA LEU A 2 -18.09 1.79 -2.99
C LEU A 2 -16.59 1.89 -3.31
N ASP A 3 -16.12 3.06 -3.78
CA ASP A 3 -14.69 3.51 -3.73
C ASP A 3 -14.34 4.58 -4.79
N ARG A 4 -15.18 5.58 -5.05
CA ARG A 4 -14.76 6.71 -5.92
C ARG A 4 -15.01 8.09 -5.33
N VAL A 5 -14.77 8.25 -4.03
CA VAL A 5 -14.35 9.57 -3.54
C VAL A 5 -12.87 9.70 -3.90
N GLU A 6 -12.64 10.03 -5.18
CA GLU A 6 -11.34 10.38 -5.71
C GLU A 6 -10.83 11.57 -4.88
N ARG A 7 -9.95 11.32 -3.89
CA ARG A 7 -9.27 12.40 -3.16
C ARG A 7 -8.29 13.05 -4.13
N VAL A 8 -8.83 13.91 -5.00
CA VAL A 8 -8.06 14.69 -5.96
C VAL A 8 -7.18 15.63 -5.14
N GLN A 9 -5.88 15.43 -5.25
CA GLN A 9 -4.91 16.30 -4.63
C GLN A 9 -4.73 17.49 -5.55
N VAL A 10 -5.13 18.66 -5.08
CA VAL A 10 -5.06 19.90 -5.85
C VAL A 10 -3.65 20.48 -5.82
N ALA A 11 -2.87 20.25 -4.76
CA ALA A 11 -1.52 20.80 -4.60
C ALA A 11 -0.50 19.77 -4.12
N CYS A 12 0.76 19.99 -4.45
CA CYS A 12 1.87 19.10 -4.13
C CYS A 12 2.29 19.29 -2.68
N ASP A 13 2.38 18.21 -1.91
CA ASP A 13 2.89 18.27 -0.53
C ASP A 13 4.37 18.65 -0.43
N ASN A 14 5.14 18.48 -1.50
CA ASN A 14 6.57 18.72 -1.48
C ASN A 14 6.94 20.14 -1.95
N CYS A 15 6.27 20.64 -2.98
CA CYS A 15 6.61 21.93 -3.60
C CYS A 15 5.45 22.93 -3.69
N GLY A 16 4.25 22.58 -3.25
CA GLY A 16 3.06 23.44 -3.25
C GLY A 16 2.45 23.71 -4.64
N THR A 17 3.06 23.28 -5.74
CA THR A 17 2.52 23.47 -7.09
C THR A 17 1.21 22.73 -7.29
N GLU A 18 0.32 23.32 -8.08
CA GLU A 18 -0.96 22.74 -8.46
C GLU A 18 -0.75 21.43 -9.23
N LEU A 19 -1.54 20.40 -8.95
CA LEU A 19 -1.46 19.13 -9.65
C LEU A 19 -2.63 18.95 -10.59
N VAL A 20 -2.31 18.42 -11.75
CA VAL A 20 -3.30 17.84 -12.66
C VAL A 20 -4.09 16.74 -11.93
N PRO A 21 -5.42 16.68 -12.11
CA PRO A 21 -6.23 15.62 -11.53
C PRO A 21 -5.69 14.25 -11.91
N ASN A 22 -5.58 13.35 -10.93
CA ASN A 22 -5.06 11.98 -11.09
C ASN A 22 -3.58 11.86 -11.51
N ALA A 23 -2.79 12.92 -11.43
CA ALA A 23 -1.34 12.81 -11.60
C ALA A 23 -0.72 11.84 -10.58
N ALA A 24 0.08 10.88 -11.06
CA ALA A 24 0.82 9.95 -10.20
C ALA A 24 2.09 10.59 -9.60
N TYR A 25 2.65 11.57 -10.31
CA TYR A 25 3.85 12.31 -9.98
C TYR A 25 3.60 13.81 -10.19
N CYS A 26 4.28 14.66 -9.42
CA CYS A 26 4.31 16.08 -9.67
C CYS A 26 5.25 16.39 -10.83
N GLU A 27 4.77 17.13 -11.83
CA GLU A 27 5.56 17.52 -13.01
C GLU A 27 6.70 18.50 -12.68
N LYS A 28 6.58 19.27 -11.60
CA LYS A 28 7.60 20.26 -11.20
C LYS A 28 8.72 19.66 -10.34
N CYS A 29 8.38 18.81 -9.36
CA CYS A 29 9.36 18.29 -8.40
C CYS A 29 9.61 16.77 -8.50
N GLY A 30 8.88 16.05 -9.36
CA GLY A 30 8.99 14.60 -9.51
C GLY A 30 8.46 13.77 -8.34
N ALA A 31 7.98 14.41 -7.25
CA ALA A 31 7.49 13.68 -6.08
C ALA A 31 6.21 12.90 -6.38
N ARG A 32 6.12 11.66 -5.90
CA ARG A 32 4.86 10.87 -5.97
C ARG A 32 3.76 11.54 -5.18
N THR A 33 2.57 11.56 -5.75
CA THR A 33 1.38 12.10 -5.08
C THR A 33 0.96 11.19 -3.90
N ARG A 34 0.23 11.73 -2.90
CA ARG A 34 -0.22 10.91 -1.76
C ARG A 34 -1.01 9.70 -2.21
N ARG A 35 -1.87 9.85 -3.22
CA ARG A 35 -2.64 8.74 -3.78
C ARG A 35 -1.74 7.60 -4.20
N ALA A 36 -0.74 7.87 -5.05
CA ALA A 36 0.20 6.86 -5.50
C ALA A 36 0.95 6.23 -4.31
N ARG A 37 1.43 7.04 -3.35
CA ARG A 37 2.10 6.54 -2.14
C ARG A 37 1.19 5.71 -1.22
N ARG A 38 -0.10 5.99 -1.17
CA ARG A 38 -1.07 5.27 -0.33
C ARG A 38 -1.40 3.92 -0.93
N LEU A 39 -1.62 3.86 -2.24
CA LEU A 39 -1.88 2.62 -2.97
C LEU A 39 -0.71 1.65 -2.86
N VAL A 40 0.52 2.13 -3.08
CA VAL A 40 1.74 1.30 -2.94
C VAL A 40 1.88 0.77 -1.50
N ARG A 41 1.70 1.63 -0.48
CA ARG A 41 1.75 1.18 0.92
C ARG A 41 0.66 0.16 1.26
N LEU A 42 -0.54 0.34 0.71
CA LEU A 42 -1.64 -0.60 0.93
C LEU A 42 -1.32 -1.95 0.29
N ALA A 43 -0.85 -1.96 -0.96
CA ALA A 43 -0.46 -3.17 -1.68
C ALA A 43 0.64 -3.94 -0.92
N ILE A 44 1.73 -3.26 -0.55
CA ILE A 44 2.82 -3.87 0.23
C ILE A 44 2.31 -4.44 1.55
N ARG A 45 1.44 -3.72 2.26
CA ARG A 45 0.87 -4.20 3.51
C ARG A 45 0.04 -5.47 3.30
N VAL A 46 -0.78 -5.52 2.24
CA VAL A 46 -1.60 -6.70 1.92
C VAL A 46 -0.73 -7.91 1.60
N GLU A 47 0.32 -7.74 0.77
CA GLU A 47 1.24 -8.84 0.46
C GLU A 47 1.97 -9.34 1.71
N LEU A 48 2.49 -8.43 2.55
CA LEU A 48 3.14 -8.81 3.81
C LEU A 48 2.19 -9.58 4.74
N VAL A 49 0.94 -9.14 4.86
CA VAL A 49 -0.07 -9.86 5.66
C VAL A 49 -0.30 -11.26 5.11
N PHE A 50 -0.43 -11.41 3.80
CA PHE A 50 -0.60 -12.72 3.17
C PHE A 50 0.59 -13.66 3.43
N PHE A 51 1.82 -13.16 3.26
CA PHE A 51 3.02 -13.93 3.56
C PHE A 51 3.09 -14.33 5.04
N LEU A 52 2.78 -13.41 5.97
CA LEU A 52 2.76 -13.70 7.40
C LEU A 52 1.72 -14.77 7.76
N LEU A 53 0.54 -14.75 7.14
CA LEU A 53 -0.49 -15.77 7.33
C LEU A 53 -0.02 -17.15 6.86
N ILE A 54 0.66 -17.23 5.71
CA ILE A 54 1.24 -18.49 5.22
C ILE A 54 2.30 -19.00 6.18
N VAL A 55 3.23 -18.14 6.62
CA VAL A 55 4.29 -18.52 7.56
C VAL A 55 3.69 -19.00 8.88
N ALA A 56 2.69 -18.30 9.42
CA ALA A 56 1.99 -18.70 10.64
C ALA A 56 1.29 -20.06 10.49
N MET A 57 0.63 -20.29 9.34
CA MET A 57 0.01 -21.58 9.03
C MET A 57 1.04 -22.72 9.03
N VAL A 58 2.16 -22.54 8.32
CA VAL A 58 3.22 -23.56 8.25
C VAL A 58 3.84 -23.80 9.63
N ALA A 59 4.13 -22.74 10.38
CA ALA A 59 4.68 -22.85 11.73
C ALA A 59 3.73 -23.61 12.67
N ALA A 60 2.42 -23.37 12.57
CA ALA A 60 1.43 -24.11 13.33
C ALA A 60 1.45 -25.61 13.01
N PHE A 61 1.51 -25.98 11.72
CA PHE A 61 1.65 -27.39 11.32
C PHE A 61 2.94 -28.02 11.85
N VAL A 62 4.08 -27.34 11.68
CA VAL A 62 5.38 -27.83 12.18
C VAL A 62 5.33 -28.04 13.70
N TRP A 63 4.73 -27.11 14.44
CA TRP A 63 4.56 -27.23 15.88
C TRP A 63 3.70 -28.44 16.26
N ILE A 64 2.58 -28.66 15.57
CA ILE A 64 1.70 -29.83 15.81
C ILE A 64 2.47 -31.13 15.56
N TYR A 65 3.19 -31.24 14.44
CA TYR A 65 4.00 -32.42 14.15
C TYR A 65 5.11 -32.66 15.18
N ALA A 66 5.75 -31.59 15.65
CA ALA A 66 6.77 -31.70 16.69
C ALA A 66 6.17 -32.10 18.05
N ALA A 67 4.98 -31.62 18.40
CA ALA A 67 4.32 -31.92 19.67
C ALA A 67 3.63 -33.30 19.70
N GLN A 68 3.28 -33.86 18.54
CA GLN A 68 2.70 -35.21 18.45
C GLN A 68 3.76 -36.33 18.40
N LYS A 69 5.04 -35.99 18.23
CA LYS A 69 6.14 -36.95 18.25
C LYS A 69 6.69 -37.12 19.66
#